data_AF-A0AAV8ZJW8-F1
#
_entry.id   AF-A0AAV8ZJW8-F1
#
_cell.length_a   1.000
_cell.length_b   1.000
_cell.length_c   1.000
_cell.angle_alpha   90.00
_cell.angle_beta   90.00
_cell.angle_gamma   90.00
#
_symmetry.space_group_name_H-M   'P 1'
#
loop_
_entity.id
_entity.type
_entity.pdbx_description
1 polymer ?
#
loop_
_entity_poly.entity_id
_entity_poly.type
_entity_poly.pdbx_seq_one_letter_code
_entity_poly.pdbx_strand_id
1 'polypeptide(L)'
;MLHWNALSPFRNGTAMAAFFDFYQDGILDCVLVTYNGKQYQTAAFRNSLDYDANFVKVMVLTGLTNKNNAMIMGRVGKKRRAYGTNLPGPSISYKTTTQEGNIRHGVSAQLPQSAHFSLNLPYTIFGLGRTPNFVDQLTVGLSNHSRTWTQIIPNSQMVVIPWPPDKPFRWKAQLFVTPSKLILMSVAALTTVCGLITVIIGVLYWKERQEDKKERLSESHRFHFRCYVIKVVFNIIY
;
A
#
# COMPACT_ATOMS: atom_id res chain seq x y z
N MET A 1 -21.50 9.19 -10.72
CA MET A 1 -22.25 10.37 -11.19
C MET A 1 -21.24 11.41 -11.67
N LEU A 2 -21.33 11.87 -12.91
CA LEU A 2 -20.43 12.89 -13.46
C LEU A 2 -20.88 14.27 -12.97
N HIS A 3 -20.01 15.00 -12.26
CA HIS A 3 -20.31 16.32 -11.70
C HIS A 3 -19.82 17.44 -12.62
N TRP A 4 -20.57 17.75 -13.68
CA TRP A 4 -20.24 18.81 -14.64
C TRP A 4 -20.12 20.22 -14.04
N ASN A 5 -20.73 20.43 -12.87
CA ASN A 5 -20.78 21.74 -12.20
C ASN A 5 -19.73 21.93 -11.10
N ALA A 6 -18.90 20.91 -10.81
CA ALA A 6 -17.93 20.96 -9.71
C ALA A 6 -16.89 22.08 -9.86
N LEU A 7 -16.55 22.44 -11.10
CA LEU A 7 -15.62 23.53 -11.44
C LEU A 7 -16.33 24.86 -11.76
N SER A 8 -17.66 24.95 -11.54
CA SER A 8 -18.43 26.16 -11.83
C SER A 8 -17.89 27.44 -11.15
N PRO A 9 -17.31 27.41 -9.93
CA PRO A 9 -16.73 28.61 -9.31
C PRO A 9 -15.51 29.16 -10.05
N PHE A 10 -14.87 28.35 -10.92
CA PHE A 10 -13.64 28.70 -11.64
C PHE A 10 -13.87 29.00 -13.13
N ARG A 11 -15.13 29.20 -13.56
CA ARG A 11 -15.45 29.43 -14.99
C ARG A 11 -14.93 30.76 -15.54
N ASN A 12 -14.87 31.81 -14.72
CA ASN A 12 -14.50 33.15 -15.18
C ASN A 12 -13.04 33.46 -14.83
N GLY A 13 -12.23 33.72 -15.86
CA GLY A 13 -10.86 34.20 -15.70
C GLY A 13 -9.80 33.12 -15.46
N THR A 14 -10.08 31.83 -15.65
CA THR A 14 -9.02 30.79 -15.55
C THR A 14 -8.03 30.91 -16.70
N ALA A 15 -6.77 31.24 -16.37
CA ALA A 15 -5.67 31.39 -17.30
C ALA A 15 -4.87 30.10 -17.48
N MET A 16 -4.79 29.25 -16.45
CA MET A 16 -4.02 28.01 -16.46
C MET A 16 -4.62 26.97 -15.53
N ALA A 17 -4.46 25.70 -15.88
CA ALA A 17 -4.77 24.57 -15.01
C ALA A 17 -3.66 23.52 -15.12
N ALA A 18 -3.35 22.86 -14.02
CA ALA A 18 -2.44 21.72 -13.98
C ALA A 18 -2.95 20.65 -13.02
N PHE A 19 -2.68 19.39 -13.32
CA PHE A 19 -2.97 18.28 -12.42
C PHE A 19 -1.81 18.06 -11.46
N PHE A 20 -2.13 17.90 -10.18
CA PHE A 20 -1.13 17.63 -9.14
C PHE A 20 -1.72 16.71 -8.08
N ASP A 21 -0.87 15.89 -7.45
CA ASP A 21 -1.27 14.96 -6.40
C ASP A 21 -0.75 15.50 -5.06
N PHE A 22 -1.57 16.28 -4.35
CA PHE A 22 -1.15 16.94 -3.11
C PHE A 22 -0.95 15.96 -1.95
N TYR A 23 -1.75 14.90 -1.92
CA TYR A 23 -1.78 13.94 -0.81
C TYR A 23 -0.97 12.68 -1.10
N GLN A 24 -0.36 12.58 -2.27
CA GLN A 24 0.36 11.41 -2.77
C GLN A 24 -0.51 10.14 -2.78
N ASP A 25 -1.83 10.29 -2.82
CA ASP A 25 -2.82 9.21 -2.70
C ASP A 25 -3.19 8.60 -4.05
N GLY A 26 -2.67 9.16 -5.15
CA GLY A 26 -2.94 8.71 -6.52
C GLY A 26 -4.22 9.30 -7.12
N ILE A 27 -4.91 10.19 -6.41
CA ILE A 27 -5.99 10.99 -6.95
C ILE A 27 -5.40 12.33 -7.39
N LEU A 28 -5.55 12.65 -8.67
CA LEU A 28 -5.08 13.94 -9.18
C LEU A 28 -6.08 15.04 -8.83
N ASP A 29 -5.60 16.01 -8.08
CA ASP A 29 -6.24 17.30 -7.83
C ASP A 29 -5.91 18.29 -8.96
N CYS A 30 -6.68 19.37 -9.06
CA CYS A 30 -6.44 20.41 -10.06
C CYS A 30 -5.94 21.68 -9.38
N VAL A 31 -4.80 22.20 -9.83
CA VAL A 31 -4.35 23.56 -9.51
C VAL A 31 -4.79 24.48 -10.63
N LEU A 32 -5.46 25.56 -10.30
CA LEU A 32 -6.05 26.52 -11.21
C LEU A 32 -5.44 27.90 -10.93
N VAL A 33 -5.08 28.62 -11.99
CA VAL A 33 -4.64 30.01 -11.92
C VAL A 33 -5.72 30.86 -12.57
N THR A 34 -6.33 31.74 -11.79
CA THR A 34 -7.31 32.72 -12.27
C THR A 34 -6.66 34.10 -12.41
N TYR A 35 -7.16 34.88 -13.36
CA TYR A 35 -6.73 36.23 -13.63
C TYR A 35 -7.95 37.16 -13.61
N ASN A 36 -7.95 38.09 -12.67
CA ASN A 36 -9.06 39.04 -12.48
C ASN A 36 -8.75 40.41 -13.13
N GLY A 37 -7.97 40.45 -14.21
CA GLY A 37 -7.60 41.70 -14.91
C GLY A 37 -6.49 42.52 -14.24
N LYS A 38 -6.17 42.28 -12.97
CA LYS A 38 -5.10 42.98 -12.22
C LYS A 38 -4.07 42.05 -11.58
N GLN A 39 -4.48 40.88 -11.13
CA GLN A 39 -3.63 39.94 -10.39
C GLN A 39 -3.96 38.50 -10.77
N TYR A 40 -2.93 37.65 -10.71
CA TYR A 40 -3.07 36.21 -10.78
C TYR A 40 -3.32 35.64 -9.38
N GLN A 41 -4.34 34.79 -9.26
CA GLN A 41 -4.67 34.09 -8.02
C GLN A 41 -4.64 32.58 -8.26
N THR A 42 -4.04 31.84 -7.34
CA THR A 42 -3.98 30.38 -7.40
C THR A 42 -5.04 29.77 -6.52
N ALA A 43 -5.84 28.87 -7.07
CA ALA A 43 -6.79 28.04 -6.34
C ALA A 43 -6.49 26.56 -6.59
N ALA A 44 -6.84 25.71 -5.62
CA ALA A 44 -6.76 24.26 -5.78
C ALA A 44 -8.16 23.68 -5.65
N PHE A 45 -8.53 22.84 -6.61
CA PHE A 45 -9.72 22.01 -6.56
C PHE A 45 -9.31 20.61 -6.15
N ARG A 46 -9.73 20.21 -4.94
CA ARG A 46 -9.53 18.86 -4.44
C ARG A 46 -10.51 17.92 -5.10
N ASN A 47 -9.99 16.92 -5.79
CA ASN A 47 -10.80 15.88 -6.39
C ASN A 47 -11.08 14.80 -5.35
N SER A 48 -12.34 14.62 -4.97
CA SER A 48 -12.78 13.48 -4.18
C SER A 48 -13.39 12.44 -5.13
N LEU A 49 -12.55 11.53 -5.61
CA LEU A 49 -13.03 10.35 -6.32
C LEU A 49 -13.71 9.42 -5.31
N ASP A 50 -15.03 9.55 -5.19
CA ASP A 50 -15.91 8.73 -4.34
C ASP A 50 -16.20 7.35 -4.99
N TYR A 51 -15.26 6.86 -5.80
CA TYR A 51 -15.40 5.72 -6.70
C TYR A 51 -14.17 4.84 -6.49
N ASP A 52 -14.34 3.53 -6.32
CA ASP A 52 -13.26 2.54 -6.19
C ASP A 52 -12.41 2.43 -7.48
N ALA A 53 -11.70 3.50 -7.83
CA ALA A 53 -10.85 3.59 -8.99
C ALA A 53 -9.46 3.12 -8.63
N ASN A 54 -9.01 2.05 -9.27
CA ASN A 54 -7.66 1.57 -9.13
C ASN A 54 -6.71 2.40 -9.99
N PHE A 55 -5.50 2.60 -9.52
CA PHE A 55 -4.43 3.25 -10.28
C PHE A 55 -3.12 2.48 -10.14
N VAL A 56 -2.18 2.72 -11.06
CA VAL A 56 -0.78 2.32 -10.90
C VAL A 56 0.11 3.52 -11.11
N LYS A 57 0.98 3.76 -10.13
CA LYS A 57 1.95 4.86 -10.13
C LYS A 57 3.33 4.30 -10.49
N VAL A 58 3.96 4.83 -11.53
CA VAL A 58 5.26 4.36 -12.03
C VAL A 58 6.24 5.50 -12.10
N MET A 59 7.39 5.32 -11.45
CA MET A 59 8.48 6.29 -11.43
C MET A 59 9.76 5.62 -11.93
N VAL A 60 10.37 6.19 -12.95
CA VAL A 60 11.64 5.73 -13.52
C VAL A 60 12.75 6.68 -13.10
N LEU A 61 13.79 6.14 -12.47
CA LEU A 61 14.92 6.91 -11.95
C LEU A 61 16.16 6.74 -12.82
N THR A 62 17.16 7.62 -12.69
CA THR A 62 18.43 7.49 -13.43
C THR A 62 19.32 6.34 -12.94
N GLY A 63 19.18 5.93 -11.67
CA GLY A 63 19.90 4.78 -11.10
C GLY A 63 21.42 4.92 -11.04
N LEU A 64 21.95 6.15 -11.06
CA LEU A 64 23.38 6.43 -11.00
C LEU A 64 23.98 5.97 -9.67
N THR A 65 25.24 5.56 -9.72
CA THR A 65 26.00 5.16 -8.53
C THR A 65 27.20 6.07 -8.38
N ASN A 66 27.44 6.58 -7.17
CA ASN A 66 28.61 7.41 -6.88
C ASN A 66 29.64 6.57 -6.12
N LYS A 67 30.88 6.49 -6.62
CA LYS A 67 31.97 5.74 -5.99
C LYS A 67 32.37 6.32 -4.63
N ASN A 68 32.20 7.63 -4.43
CA ASN A 68 32.55 8.33 -3.19
C ASN A 68 31.54 8.07 -2.06
N ASN A 69 30.37 7.52 -2.38
CA ASN A 69 29.37 7.13 -1.40
C ASN A 69 29.27 5.60 -1.36
N ALA A 70 30.03 5.00 -0.45
CA ALA A 70 30.07 3.56 -0.28
C ALA A 70 28.68 2.98 0.10
N MET A 71 28.48 1.71 -0.24
CA MET A 71 27.29 0.97 0.17
C MET A 71 27.21 0.89 1.69
N ILE A 72 26.09 1.30 2.27
CA ILE A 72 25.87 1.19 3.72
C ILE A 72 25.45 -0.25 4.03
N MET A 73 26.01 -0.81 5.10
CA MET A 73 25.58 -2.08 5.66
C MET A 73 24.23 -1.87 6.37
N GLY A 74 23.14 -2.33 5.77
CA GLY A 74 21.84 -2.36 6.42
C GLY A 74 21.65 -3.65 7.23
N ARG A 75 20.57 -3.72 8.04
CA ARG A 75 20.18 -4.93 8.78
C ARG A 75 20.08 -6.21 7.92
N VAL A 76 19.90 -6.06 6.61
CA VAL A 76 19.75 -7.16 5.64
C VAL A 76 20.82 -7.07 4.53
N GLY A 77 22.05 -6.70 4.90
CA GLY A 77 23.20 -6.68 4.00
C GLY A 77 23.54 -5.31 3.37
N LYS A 78 24.54 -5.31 2.48
CA LYS A 78 25.04 -4.10 1.80
C LYS A 78 23.98 -3.58 0.83
N LYS A 79 23.38 -2.42 1.11
CA LYS A 79 22.44 -1.76 0.20
C LYS A 79 23.16 -0.68 -0.59
N ARG A 80 23.04 -0.74 -1.92
CA ARG A 80 23.48 0.36 -2.79
C ARG A 80 22.56 1.56 -2.60
N ARG A 81 23.15 2.73 -2.34
CA ARG A 81 22.49 4.01 -2.51
C ARG A 81 22.47 4.29 -4.02
N ALA A 82 21.43 3.82 -4.70
CA ALA A 82 21.19 4.28 -6.06
C ALA A 82 20.79 5.75 -5.96
N TYR A 83 21.62 6.63 -6.51
CA TYR A 83 21.30 8.04 -6.70
C TYR A 83 20.45 8.11 -7.95
N GLY A 84 19.20 8.52 -7.81
CA GLY A 84 18.26 8.59 -8.91
C GLY A 84 17.45 9.87 -8.80
N THR A 85 17.58 10.74 -9.79
CA THR A 85 16.54 11.74 -10.05
C THR A 85 15.54 11.15 -11.03
N ASN A 86 14.39 11.79 -11.19
CA ASN A 86 13.39 11.41 -12.18
C ASN A 86 14.01 11.54 -13.57
N LEU A 87 14.07 10.43 -14.30
CA LEU A 87 14.63 10.39 -15.64
C LEU A 87 13.57 10.89 -16.64
N PRO A 88 13.81 11.94 -17.44
CA PRO A 88 12.88 12.37 -18.48
C PRO A 88 13.01 11.50 -19.73
N GLY A 89 11.87 11.20 -20.37
CA GLY A 89 11.81 10.43 -21.62
C GLY A 89 11.53 8.93 -21.58
N PRO A 90 11.65 8.17 -20.45
CA PRO A 90 11.23 6.77 -20.42
C PRO A 90 9.79 6.60 -20.87
N SER A 91 9.54 5.62 -21.74
CA SER A 91 8.20 5.21 -22.09
C SER A 91 7.70 4.19 -21.08
N ILE A 92 6.48 4.37 -20.58
CA ILE A 92 5.86 3.47 -19.64
C ILE A 92 4.55 3.04 -20.27
N SER A 93 4.36 1.74 -20.43
CA SER A 93 3.11 1.18 -20.92
C SER A 93 2.57 0.11 -20.00
N TYR A 94 1.26 -0.01 -19.96
CA TYR A 94 0.59 -1.12 -19.30
C TYR A 94 -0.32 -1.84 -20.30
N LYS A 95 -0.52 -3.12 -20.05
CA LYS A 95 -1.50 -3.96 -20.72
C LYS A 95 -2.23 -4.76 -19.64
N THR A 96 -3.55 -4.76 -19.70
CA THR A 96 -4.41 -5.47 -18.76
C THR A 96 -5.67 -5.94 -19.46
N THR A 97 -6.20 -7.06 -19.00
CA THR A 97 -7.47 -7.59 -19.49
C THR A 97 -8.58 -7.16 -18.53
N THR A 98 -9.69 -6.64 -19.04
CA THR A 98 -10.85 -6.28 -18.22
C THR A 98 -11.64 -7.54 -17.85
N GLN A 99 -12.56 -7.42 -16.88
CA GLN A 99 -13.46 -8.53 -16.52
C GLN A 99 -14.34 -8.99 -17.69
N GLU A 100 -14.61 -8.10 -18.66
CA GLU A 100 -15.36 -8.39 -19.89
C GLU A 100 -14.50 -9.13 -20.94
N GLY A 101 -13.23 -9.41 -20.65
CA GLY A 101 -12.28 -10.04 -21.58
C GLY A 101 -11.64 -9.09 -22.58
N ASN A 102 -11.92 -7.78 -22.50
CA ASN A 102 -11.37 -6.79 -23.41
C ASN A 102 -9.95 -6.40 -23.01
N ILE A 103 -9.05 -6.29 -23.99
CA ILE A 103 -7.67 -5.84 -23.75
C ILE A 103 -7.66 -4.32 -23.65
N ARG A 104 -7.18 -3.80 -22.51
CA ARG A 104 -6.85 -2.39 -22.32
C ARG A 104 -5.34 -2.22 -22.29
N HIS A 105 -4.87 -1.18 -22.96
CA HIS A 105 -3.48 -0.79 -22.94
C HIS A 105 -3.38 0.73 -22.90
N GLY A 106 -2.31 1.23 -22.31
CA GLY A 106 -2.01 2.66 -22.28
C GLY A 106 -0.51 2.85 -22.25
N VAL A 107 -0.06 3.95 -22.84
CA VAL A 107 1.36 4.33 -22.88
C VAL A 107 1.47 5.81 -22.57
N SER A 108 2.49 6.17 -21.79
CA SER A 108 2.81 7.55 -21.48
C SER A 108 4.31 7.69 -21.22
N ALA A 109 4.87 8.83 -21.61
CA ALA A 109 6.27 9.15 -21.34
C ALA A 109 6.39 9.87 -20.00
N GLN A 110 7.44 9.57 -19.24
CA GLN A 110 7.73 10.28 -18.01
C GLN A 110 8.37 11.64 -18.32
N LEU A 111 7.89 12.69 -17.65
CA LEU A 111 8.33 14.08 -17.83
C LEU A 111 8.42 14.47 -19.33
N PRO A 112 7.30 14.39 -20.08
CA PRO A 112 7.30 14.58 -21.53
C PRO A 112 7.53 16.03 -21.97
N GLN A 113 7.35 17.01 -21.08
CA GLN A 113 7.41 18.43 -21.39
C GLN A 113 8.45 19.14 -20.52
N SER A 114 9.25 20.01 -21.14
CA SER A 114 10.26 20.87 -20.50
C SER A 114 9.97 22.37 -20.70
N ALA A 115 8.71 22.76 -20.87
CA ALA A 115 8.32 24.12 -21.26
C ALA A 115 8.09 25.05 -20.05
N HIS A 116 7.89 26.34 -20.32
CA HIS A 116 7.49 27.31 -19.30
C HIS A 116 6.10 26.99 -18.73
N PHE A 117 5.99 27.04 -17.39
CA PHE A 117 4.78 26.76 -16.62
C PHE A 117 4.24 25.31 -16.66
N SER A 118 5.05 24.31 -17.02
CA SER A 118 4.63 22.91 -16.90
C SER A 118 4.82 22.38 -15.47
N LEU A 119 3.72 22.06 -14.78
CA LEU A 119 3.75 21.34 -13.50
C LEU A 119 3.60 19.84 -13.77
N ASN A 120 4.71 19.16 -14.06
CA ASN A 120 4.72 17.72 -14.29
C ASN A 120 4.96 16.95 -12.98
N LEU A 121 4.26 15.83 -12.84
CA LEU A 121 4.48 14.90 -11.74
C LEU A 121 5.81 14.15 -11.95
N PRO A 122 6.52 13.81 -10.85
CA PRO A 122 7.77 13.04 -10.92
C PRO A 122 7.57 11.57 -11.31
N TYR A 123 6.32 11.16 -11.54
CA TYR A 123 5.89 9.82 -11.92
C TYR A 123 4.74 9.91 -12.91
N THR A 124 4.51 8.81 -13.61
CA THR A 124 3.34 8.62 -14.45
C THR A 124 2.29 7.82 -13.68
N ILE A 125 1.03 8.25 -13.76
CA ILE A 125 -0.09 7.53 -13.17
C ILE A 125 -1.04 7.05 -14.25
N PHE A 126 -1.44 5.79 -14.16
CA PHE A 126 -2.45 5.19 -15.03
C PHE A 126 -3.70 4.89 -14.22
N GLY A 127 -4.83 5.47 -14.63
CA GLY A 127 -6.15 5.11 -14.12
C GLY A 127 -6.59 3.79 -14.74
N LEU A 128 -6.82 2.78 -13.91
CA LEU A 128 -7.23 1.44 -14.35
C LEU A 128 -8.74 1.22 -14.29
N GLY A 129 -9.47 2.15 -13.65
CA GLY A 129 -10.90 2.06 -13.42
C GLY A 129 -11.22 1.11 -12.27
N ARG A 130 -12.47 0.63 -12.23
CA ARG A 130 -12.87 -0.42 -11.28
C ARG A 130 -12.33 -1.75 -11.79
N THR A 131 -11.77 -2.57 -10.92
CA THR A 131 -11.51 -4.01 -11.19
C THR A 131 -10.45 -4.35 -12.24
N PRO A 132 -9.17 -4.07 -11.95
CA PRO A 132 -8.21 -5.16 -12.11
C PRO A 132 -7.74 -5.68 -10.76
N ASN A 133 -7.70 -7.00 -10.58
CA ASN A 133 -7.01 -7.64 -9.45
C ASN A 133 -5.49 -7.51 -9.58
N PHE A 134 -5.00 -7.46 -10.82
CA PHE A 134 -3.61 -7.29 -11.21
C PHE A 134 -3.56 -6.64 -12.59
N VAL A 135 -2.49 -5.89 -12.85
CA VAL A 135 -2.12 -5.47 -14.21
C VAL A 135 -1.28 -6.58 -14.83
N ASP A 136 -1.72 -7.10 -15.97
CA ASP A 136 -1.09 -8.25 -16.63
C ASP A 136 0.39 -7.98 -16.94
N GLN A 137 0.66 -6.84 -17.57
CA GLN A 137 1.99 -6.44 -18.00
C GLN A 137 2.20 -4.94 -17.82
N LEU A 138 3.31 -4.56 -17.21
CA LEU A 138 3.84 -3.21 -17.18
C LEU A 138 5.20 -3.21 -17.84
N THR A 139 5.37 -2.44 -18.91
CA THR A 139 6.62 -2.32 -19.66
C THR A 139 7.21 -0.93 -19.49
N VAL A 140 8.48 -0.87 -19.11
CA VAL A 140 9.26 0.38 -19.15
C VAL A 140 10.26 0.27 -20.28
N GLY A 141 10.26 1.26 -21.16
CA GLY A 141 11.23 1.46 -22.23
C GLY A 141 12.16 2.63 -21.92
N LEU A 142 13.44 2.44 -22.17
CA LEU A 142 14.45 3.49 -22.12
C LEU A 142 15.40 3.31 -23.31
N SER A 143 15.47 4.32 -24.18
CA SER A 143 16.24 4.27 -25.42
C SER A 143 15.82 3.06 -26.28
N ASN A 144 16.69 2.09 -26.53
CA ASN A 144 16.41 0.89 -27.33
C ASN A 144 16.15 -0.37 -26.49
N HIS A 145 16.07 -0.23 -25.16
CA HIS A 145 15.87 -1.35 -24.27
C HIS A 145 14.54 -1.23 -23.55
N SER A 146 13.88 -2.36 -23.34
CA SER A 146 12.66 -2.43 -22.57
C SER A 146 12.68 -3.60 -21.61
N ARG A 147 11.93 -3.45 -20.52
CA ARG A 147 11.67 -4.54 -19.59
C ARG A 147 10.21 -4.54 -19.22
N THR A 148 9.64 -5.74 -19.22
CA THR A 148 8.28 -6.01 -18.79
C THR A 148 8.28 -6.70 -17.43
N TRP A 149 7.37 -6.27 -16.56
CA TRP A 149 7.01 -6.95 -15.32
C TRP A 149 5.55 -7.35 -15.40
N THR A 150 5.22 -8.49 -14.79
CA THR A 150 3.88 -9.07 -14.86
C THR A 150 3.21 -9.06 -13.49
N GLN A 151 1.88 -9.15 -13.47
CA GLN A 151 1.08 -9.31 -12.25
C GLN A 151 1.32 -8.19 -11.23
N ILE A 152 1.27 -6.93 -11.69
CA ILE A 152 1.47 -5.78 -10.80
C ILE A 152 0.19 -5.52 -10.00
N ILE A 153 0.32 -5.41 -8.69
CA ILE A 153 -0.78 -5.12 -7.78
C ILE A 153 -1.25 -3.67 -8.02
N PRO A 154 -2.54 -3.39 -8.22
CA PRO A 154 -3.06 -2.03 -8.30
C PRO A 154 -2.86 -1.27 -6.98
N ASN A 155 -3.04 0.06 -7.02
CA ASN A 155 -2.88 0.96 -5.88
C ASN A 155 -1.48 0.89 -5.26
N SER A 156 -0.49 0.61 -6.11
CA SER A 156 0.91 0.53 -5.76
C SER A 156 1.73 1.55 -6.54
N GLN A 157 2.87 1.89 -5.96
CA GLN A 157 3.90 2.72 -6.55
C GLN A 157 5.09 1.84 -6.93
N MET A 158 5.35 1.74 -8.22
CA MET A 158 6.50 1.02 -8.77
C MET A 158 7.62 1.99 -9.10
N VAL A 159 8.76 1.83 -8.43
CA VAL A 159 9.99 2.59 -8.70
C VAL A 159 10.93 1.71 -9.50
N VAL A 160 11.25 2.14 -10.72
CA VAL A 160 12.10 1.43 -11.66
C VAL A 160 13.46 2.10 -11.73
N ILE A 161 14.50 1.29 -11.56
CA ILE A 161 15.90 1.70 -11.62
C ILE A 161 16.53 0.95 -12.82
N PRO A 162 16.63 1.59 -14.00
CA PRO A 162 17.17 1.03 -15.21
C PRO A 162 18.71 1.05 -15.20
N TRP A 163 19.31 0.41 -14.19
CA TRP A 163 20.77 0.31 -14.07
C TRP A 163 21.26 -1.13 -14.12
N PRO A 164 22.22 -1.48 -15.01
CA PRO A 164 22.76 -0.67 -16.10
C PRO A 164 21.74 -0.46 -17.24
N PRO A 165 21.74 0.69 -17.94
CA PRO A 165 20.78 0.96 -19.03
C PRO A 165 20.80 -0.08 -20.15
N ASP A 166 21.99 -0.55 -20.54
CA ASP A 166 22.18 -1.49 -21.66
C ASP A 166 21.71 -2.93 -21.37
N LYS A 167 21.42 -3.25 -20.11
CA LYS A 167 21.08 -4.60 -19.67
C LYS A 167 19.71 -4.61 -19.00
N PRO A 168 18.60 -4.60 -19.77
CA PRO A 168 17.25 -4.55 -19.21
C PRO A 168 16.99 -5.64 -18.18
N PHE A 169 17.50 -6.86 -18.39
CA PHE A 169 17.38 -7.97 -17.43
C PHE A 169 17.95 -7.68 -16.02
N ARG A 170 18.83 -6.69 -15.87
CA ARG A 170 19.37 -6.28 -14.56
C ARG A 170 18.61 -5.13 -13.89
N TRP A 171 17.70 -4.47 -14.61
CA TRP A 171 16.90 -3.38 -14.08
C TRP A 171 16.11 -3.81 -12.85
N LYS A 172 16.11 -2.98 -11.82
CA LYS A 172 15.41 -3.30 -10.57
C LYS A 172 14.09 -2.55 -10.53
N ALA A 173 13.03 -3.24 -10.15
CA ALA A 173 11.77 -2.61 -9.79
C ALA A 173 11.50 -2.85 -8.31
N GLN A 174 11.16 -1.78 -7.59
CA GLN A 174 10.75 -1.82 -6.20
C GLN A 174 9.28 -1.42 -6.15
N LEU A 175 8.46 -2.30 -5.61
CA LEU A 175 7.04 -2.05 -5.43
C LEU A 175 6.81 -1.56 -4.00
N PHE A 176 6.22 -0.38 -3.88
CA PHE A 176 5.75 0.17 -2.63
C PHE A 176 4.23 0.15 -2.66
N VAL A 177 3.64 -0.57 -1.73
CA VAL A 177 2.18 -0.55 -1.58
C VAL A 177 1.86 0.60 -0.65
N THR A 178 1.04 1.54 -1.10
CA THR A 178 0.54 2.61 -0.23
C THR A 178 -0.41 1.97 0.79
N PRO A 179 -0.13 2.01 2.09
CA PRO A 179 -1.03 1.44 3.09
C PRO A 179 -2.34 2.24 3.05
N SER A 180 -3.38 1.68 2.44
CA SER A 180 -4.71 2.28 2.45
C SER A 180 -5.24 2.31 3.88
N LYS A 181 -6.00 3.36 4.23
CA LYS A 181 -6.71 3.47 5.51
C LYS A 181 -7.57 2.22 5.78
N LEU A 182 -8.08 1.59 4.72
CA LEU A 182 -8.83 0.33 4.79
C LEU A 182 -7.99 -0.81 5.38
N ILE A 183 -6.73 -0.97 4.93
CA ILE A 183 -5.84 -2.02 5.42
C ILE A 183 -5.57 -1.82 6.92
N LEU A 184 -5.35 -0.57 7.34
CA LEU A 184 -5.14 -0.25 8.75
C LEU A 184 -6.39 -0.56 9.59
N MET A 185 -7.58 -0.24 9.09
CA MET A 185 -8.84 -0.57 9.75
C MET A 185 -9.06 -2.09 9.82
N SER A 186 -8.74 -2.83 8.76
CA SER A 186 -8.82 -4.30 8.76
C SER A 186 -7.85 -4.93 9.76
N VAL A 187 -6.62 -4.44 9.86
CA VAL A 187 -5.64 -4.91 10.86
C VAL A 187 -6.15 -4.63 12.27
N ALA A 188 -6.69 -3.44 12.53
CA ALA A 188 -7.28 -3.10 13.82
C ALA A 188 -8.49 -4.00 14.17
N ALA A 189 -9.39 -4.22 13.21
CA ALA A 189 -10.52 -5.12 13.37
C ALA A 189 -10.06 -6.57 13.65
N LEU A 190 -9.10 -7.08 12.89
CA LEU A 190 -8.55 -8.42 13.08
C LEU A 190 -7.89 -8.56 14.45
N THR A 191 -7.09 -7.58 14.86
CA THR A 191 -6.46 -7.55 16.19
C THR A 191 -7.49 -7.55 17.30
N THR A 192 -8.60 -6.84 17.11
CA THR A 192 -9.72 -6.78 18.07
C THR A 192 -10.39 -8.16 18.19
N VAL A 193 -10.70 -8.81 17.08
CA VAL A 193 -11.31 -10.14 17.05
C VAL A 193 -10.38 -11.20 17.65
N CYS A 194 -9.09 -11.20 17.26
CA CYS A 194 -8.08 -12.09 17.83
C CYS A 194 -7.91 -11.87 19.34
N GLY A 195 -7.95 -10.61 19.80
CA GLY A 195 -7.90 -10.26 21.22
C GLY A 195 -9.10 -10.82 21.98
N LEU A 196 -10.31 -10.65 21.47
CA LEU A 196 -11.53 -11.19 22.08
C LEU A 196 -11.49 -12.71 22.20
N ILE A 197 -11.06 -13.42 21.16
CA ILE A 197 -10.91 -14.88 21.18
C ILE A 197 -9.90 -15.29 22.26
N THR A 198 -8.76 -14.59 22.35
CA THR A 198 -7.73 -14.87 23.36
C THR A 198 -8.25 -14.68 24.78
N VAL A 199 -9.05 -13.63 25.02
CA VAL A 199 -9.69 -13.40 26.33
C VAL A 199 -10.68 -14.52 26.66
N ILE A 200 -11.53 -14.92 25.71
CA ILE A 200 -12.49 -16.01 25.92
C ILE A 200 -11.75 -17.31 26.29
N ILE A 201 -10.73 -17.68 25.52
CA ILE A 201 -9.90 -18.86 25.81
C ILE A 201 -9.25 -18.74 27.19
N GLY A 202 -8.72 -17.57 27.55
CA GLY A 202 -8.10 -17.32 28.86
C GLY A 202 -9.10 -17.47 30.02
N VAL A 203 -10.33 -16.99 29.87
CA VAL A 203 -11.40 -17.14 30.86
C VAL A 203 -11.82 -18.60 31.02
N LEU A 204 -12.00 -19.32 29.90
CA LEU A 204 -12.31 -20.75 29.95
C LEU A 204 -11.20 -21.55 30.64
N TYR A 205 -9.95 -21.29 30.28
CA TYR A 205 -8.79 -21.95 30.89
C TYR A 205 -8.67 -21.66 32.40
N TRP A 206 -8.98 -20.43 32.81
CA TRP A 206 -9.02 -20.09 34.24
C TRP A 206 -10.13 -20.85 34.96
N LYS A 207 -11.32 -20.93 34.37
CA LYS A 207 -12.47 -21.64 34.95
C LYS A 207 -12.19 -23.13 35.09
N GLU A 208 -11.68 -23.77 34.05
CA GLU A 208 -11.24 -25.18 34.06
C GLU A 208 -10.22 -25.42 35.18
N ARG A 209 -9.22 -24.55 35.31
CA ARG A 209 -8.21 -24.65 36.37
C ARG A 209 -8.78 -24.47 37.78
N GLN A 210 -9.91 -23.78 37.94
CA GLN A 210 -10.59 -23.66 39.25
C GLN A 210 -11.42 -24.90 39.57
N GLU A 211 -12.08 -25.49 38.56
CA GLU A 211 -12.82 -26.75 38.70
C GLU A 211 -11.88 -27.89 39.08
N ASP A 212 -10.73 -28.03 38.40
CA ASP A 212 -9.67 -28.98 38.74
C ASP A 212 -9.16 -28.84 40.18
N LYS A 213 -9.01 -27.61 40.67
CA LYS A 213 -8.56 -27.36 42.05
C LYS A 213 -9.61 -27.81 43.07
N LYS A 214 -10.89 -27.63 42.76
CA LYS A 214 -11.99 -28.02 43.64
C LYS A 214 -12.12 -29.54 43.73
N GLU A 215 -11.93 -30.24 42.61
CA GLU A 215 -11.91 -31.71 42.57
C GLU A 215 -10.75 -32.28 43.40
N ARG A 216 -9.52 -31.79 43.21
CA ARG A 216 -8.34 -32.23 43.99
C ARG A 216 -8.48 -32.03 45.50
N LEU A 217 -9.14 -30.96 45.94
CA LEU A 217 -9.43 -30.72 47.37
C LEU A 217 -10.44 -31.73 47.91
N SER A 218 -11.50 -32.03 47.15
CA SER A 218 -12.50 -33.02 47.54
C SER A 218 -11.92 -34.44 47.63
N GLU A 219 -11.04 -34.81 46.71
CA GLU A 219 -10.32 -36.08 46.75
C GLU A 219 -9.43 -36.18 48.00
N SER A 220 -8.67 -35.13 48.30
CA SER A 220 -7.79 -35.07 49.48
C SER A 220 -8.57 -35.22 50.79
N HIS A 221 -9.73 -34.56 50.91
CA HIS A 221 -10.63 -34.76 52.06
C HIS A 221 -11.19 -36.19 52.11
N ARG A 222 -11.59 -36.77 50.97
CA ARG A 222 -12.12 -38.15 50.90
C ARG A 222 -11.08 -39.19 51.29
N PHE A 223 -9.81 -39.00 50.92
CA PHE A 223 -8.69 -39.83 51.36
C PHE A 223 -8.44 -39.71 52.86
N HIS A 224 -8.50 -38.50 53.41
CA HIS A 224 -8.34 -38.26 54.85
C HIS A 224 -9.46 -38.93 55.69
N PHE A 225 -10.73 -38.82 55.25
CA PHE A 225 -11.86 -39.48 55.93
C PHE A 225 -11.80 -41.00 55.86
N ARG A 226 -11.37 -41.59 54.72
CA ARG A 226 -11.20 -43.04 54.61
C ARG A 226 -10.13 -43.58 55.57
N CYS A 227 -9.02 -42.87 55.73
CA CYS A 227 -7.96 -43.27 56.66
C CYS A 227 -8.42 -43.20 58.13
N TYR A 228 -9.22 -42.18 58.49
CA TYR A 228 -9.73 -42.01 59.86
C TYR A 228 -10.79 -43.07 60.23
N VAL A 229 -11.71 -43.38 59.32
CA VAL A 229 -12.72 -44.43 59.53
C VAL A 229 -12.07 -45.81 59.67
N ILE A 230 -11.05 -46.14 58.87
CA ILE A 230 -10.28 -47.38 59.01
C ILE A 230 -9.60 -47.45 60.38
N LYS A 231 -9.02 -46.35 60.87
CA LYS A 231 -8.40 -46.27 62.21
C LYS A 231 -9.41 -46.44 63.35
N VAL A 232 -10.60 -45.83 63.24
CA VAL A 232 -11.65 -45.95 64.28
C VAL A 232 -12.27 -47.34 64.28
N VAL A 233 -12.51 -47.96 63.12
CA VAL A 233 -12.97 -49.34 63.02
C VAL A 233 -11.95 -50.32 63.62
N PHE A 234 -10.65 -50.10 63.40
CA PHE A 234 -9.59 -50.91 64.02
C PHE A 234 -9.50 -50.77 65.55
N ASN A 235 -9.91 -49.64 66.11
CA ASN A 235 -9.84 -49.35 67.55
C ASN A 235 -11.12 -49.77 68.31
N ILE A 236 -12.17 -50.20 67.62
CA ILE A 236 -13.41 -50.75 68.22
C ILE A 236 -13.40 -52.29 68.20
N ILE A 237 -12.50 -52.90 67.39
CA ILE A 237 -12.38 -54.36 67.22
C ILE A 237 -11.28 -54.95 68.13
N TYR A 238 -10.57 -54.13 68.91
CA TYR A 238 -9.61 -54.56 69.94
C TYR A 238 -9.97 -54.01 71.31
#